data_AF-A0A1C5V6I1-F1
#
_entry.id   AF-A0A1C5V6I1-F1
#
_cell.length_a   1.000
_cell.length_b   1.000
_cell.length_c   1.000
_cell.angle_alpha   90.00
_cell.angle_beta   90.00
_cell.angle_gamma   90.00
#
_symmetry.space_group_name_H-M   'P 1'
#
loop_
_entity.id
_entity.type
_entity.pdbx_description
1 polymer ?
#
loop_
_entity_poly.entity_id
_entity_poly.type
_entity_poly.pdbx_seq_one_letter_code
_entity_poly.pdbx_strand_id
1 'polypeptide(L)'
;MLLEVGSMLAKGSPMTDENGKIVRDKEGKVIYEPYKIKVLNTINFKKSMHYNPFVYIRSEKDILKLVTTIIANTKGEGQQSGEDFWVSATRSQAVKSLRTVLVY
;
A
#
# COMPACT_ATOMS: atom_id res chain seq x y z
N MET A 1 20.95 13.02 -1.12
CA MET A 1 19.85 12.34 -1.84
C MET A 1 18.51 13.06 -1.71
N LEU A 2 18.03 13.44 -0.51
CA LEU A 2 16.74 14.17 -0.40
C LEU A 2 16.77 15.63 -0.91
N LEU A 3 17.94 16.27 -1.00
CA LEU A 3 18.06 17.65 -1.48
C LEU A 3 17.73 17.82 -2.98
N GLU A 4 18.07 16.85 -3.84
CA GLU A 4 17.80 16.94 -5.28
C GLU A 4 16.34 16.69 -5.65
N VAL A 5 15.58 15.99 -4.80
CA VAL A 5 14.15 15.71 -5.00
C VAL A 5 13.26 16.80 -4.37
N GLY A 6 13.86 17.79 -3.70
CA GLY A 6 13.16 18.75 -2.83
C GLY A 6 12.07 19.56 -3.54
N SER A 7 12.28 19.93 -4.80
CA SER A 7 11.27 20.65 -5.60
C SER A 7 10.13 19.76 -6.09
N MET A 8 10.42 18.49 -6.44
CA MET A 8 9.40 17.53 -6.88
C MET A 8 8.48 17.09 -5.74
N LEU A 9 8.99 17.05 -4.51
CA LEU A 9 8.22 16.66 -3.34
C LEU A 9 7.40 17.84 -2.75
N ALA A 10 7.60 19.05 -3.27
CA ALA A 10 6.89 20.25 -2.81
C ALA A 10 5.42 20.31 -3.29
N LYS A 11 5.02 19.53 -4.30
CA LYS A 11 3.70 19.60 -4.94
C LYS A 11 2.95 18.27 -4.90
N GLY A 12 2.36 17.96 -3.74
CA GLY A 12 1.54 16.78 -3.47
C GLY A 12 0.08 16.95 -3.89
N SER A 13 -0.86 16.71 -2.97
CA SER A 13 -2.30 16.84 -3.23
C SER A 13 -2.74 18.31 -3.31
N PRO A 14 -3.77 18.65 -4.11
CA PRO A 14 -4.41 19.96 -4.03
C PRO A 14 -4.88 20.26 -2.61
N MET A 15 -4.62 21.47 -2.12
CA MET A 15 -5.11 21.91 -0.82
C MET A 15 -6.62 22.14 -0.90
N THR A 16 -7.35 21.61 0.08
CA THR A 16 -8.81 21.78 0.19
C THR A 16 -9.18 22.59 1.41
N ASP A 17 -10.22 23.42 1.30
CA ASP A 17 -10.83 24.10 2.45
C ASP A 17 -11.62 23.13 3.35
N GLU A 18 -12.20 23.64 4.42
CA GLU A 18 -13.04 22.88 5.37
C GLU A 18 -14.27 22.21 4.72
N ASN A 19 -14.66 22.66 3.52
CA ASN A 19 -15.77 22.14 2.73
C ASN A 19 -15.31 21.21 1.59
N GLY A 20 -14.02 20.89 1.51
CA GLY A 20 -13.44 20.02 0.48
C GLY A 20 -13.25 20.68 -0.89
N LYS A 21 -13.40 22.02 -1.02
CA LYS A 21 -13.16 22.73 -2.28
C LYS A 21 -11.69 23.08 -2.44
N ILE A 22 -11.21 23.00 -3.68
CA ILE A 22 -9.81 23.29 -4.03
C ILE A 22 -9.51 24.78 -3.80
N VAL A 23 -8.48 25.05 -3.01
CA VAL A 23 -8.00 26.40 -2.74
C VAL A 23 -7.13 26.89 -3.90
N ARG A 24 -7.31 28.15 -4.29
CA ARG A 24 -6.55 28.83 -5.34
C ARG A 24 -5.89 30.09 -4.79
N ASP A 25 -4.74 30.44 -5.36
CA ASP A 25 -4.05 31.68 -5.05
C ASP A 25 -4.73 32.90 -5.72
N LYS A 26 -4.15 34.09 -5.50
CA LYS A 26 -4.64 35.36 -6.05
C LYS A 26 -4.62 35.41 -7.58
N GLU A 27 -3.86 34.55 -8.24
CA GLU A 27 -3.74 34.44 -9.70
C GLU A 27 -4.64 33.33 -10.26
N GLY A 28 -5.42 32.64 -9.41
CA GLY A 28 -6.34 31.57 -9.78
C GLY A 28 -5.68 30.20 -9.94
N LYS A 29 -4.40 30.06 -9.58
CA LYS A 29 -3.67 28.79 -9.65
C LYS A 29 -3.94 27.96 -8.39
N VAL A 30 -4.06 26.64 -8.58
CA VAL A 30 -4.31 25.70 -7.48
C VAL A 30 -3.11 25.66 -6.54
N ILE A 31 -3.38 25.77 -5.24
CA ILE A 31 -2.38 25.59 -4.17
C ILE A 31 -2.29 24.10 -3.85
N TYR A 32 -1.07 23.60 -3.68
CA TYR A 32 -0.80 22.20 -3.39
C TYR A 32 -0.10 22.06 -2.04
N GLU A 33 -0.44 21.02 -1.30
CA GLU A 33 0.28 20.62 -0.10
C GLU A 33 1.57 19.87 -0.46
N PRO A 34 2.65 19.96 0.31
CA PRO A 34 3.83 19.13 0.09
C PRO A 34 3.54 17.65 0.32
N TYR A 35 4.26 16.76 -0.37
CA TYR A 35 4.10 15.32 -0.18
C TYR A 35 4.49 14.89 1.23
N LYS A 36 3.62 14.08 1.86
CA LYS A 36 3.94 13.38 3.11
C LYS A 36 4.72 12.11 2.79
N ILE A 37 6.05 12.18 2.93
CA ILE A 37 6.94 11.05 2.65
C ILE A 37 6.85 10.03 3.79
N LYS A 38 6.70 8.75 3.44
CA LYS A 38 6.81 7.61 4.37
C LYS A 38 7.92 6.67 3.90
N VAL A 39 8.76 6.23 4.83
CA VAL A 39 9.91 5.37 4.53
C VAL A 39 9.67 3.97 5.08
N LEU A 40 9.79 2.96 4.20
CA LEU A 40 9.85 1.55 4.55
C LEU A 40 11.29 1.05 4.34
N ASN A 41 12.00 0.84 5.44
CA ASN A 41 13.32 0.22 5.47
C ASN A 41 13.17 -1.30 5.60
N THR A 42 13.63 -2.03 4.59
CA THR A 42 13.56 -3.51 4.52
C THR A 42 14.75 -4.21 5.20
N ILE A 43 15.80 -3.46 5.58
CA ILE A 43 16.96 -3.98 6.32
C ILE A 43 16.76 -3.83 7.83
N ASN A 44 16.32 -2.64 8.26
CA ASN A 44 16.06 -2.35 9.66
C ASN A 44 14.68 -1.73 9.85
N PHE A 45 13.69 -2.59 10.17
CA PHE A 45 12.31 -2.18 10.38
C PHE A 45 12.12 -1.20 11.55
N LYS A 46 13.03 -1.14 12.54
CA LYS A 46 12.96 -0.15 13.64
C LYS A 46 13.22 1.28 13.15
N LYS A 47 13.86 1.43 11.98
CA LYS A 47 14.11 2.72 11.31
C LYS A 47 13.10 3.00 10.18
N SER A 48 12.00 2.25 10.12
CA SER A 48 10.88 2.47 9.20
C SER A 48 9.78 3.27 9.88
N MET A 49 8.94 3.93 9.10
CA MET A 49 7.71 4.57 9.59
C MET A 49 6.56 3.57 9.82
N HIS A 50 6.90 2.28 9.95
CA HIS A 50 6.03 1.11 10.02
C HIS A 50 5.06 0.97 8.84
N TYR A 51 4.77 -0.27 8.45
CA TYR A 51 3.80 -0.59 7.41
C TYR A 51 2.90 -1.71 7.93
N ASN A 52 1.59 -1.44 7.96
CA ASN A 52 0.60 -2.45 8.29
C ASN A 52 -0.25 -2.74 7.04
N PRO A 53 -0.04 -3.88 6.35
CA PRO A 53 -0.80 -4.22 5.15
C PRO A 53 -2.30 -4.44 5.44
N PHE A 54 -2.68 -4.76 6.69
CA PHE A 54 -4.07 -5.06 7.05
C PHE A 54 -4.97 -3.81 7.03
N VAL A 55 -4.43 -2.60 7.23
CA VAL A 55 -5.18 -1.34 7.14
C VAL A 55 -5.76 -1.10 5.74
N TYR A 56 -5.21 -1.75 4.72
CA TYR A 56 -5.61 -1.59 3.33
C TYR A 56 -6.60 -2.67 2.86
N ILE A 57 -6.95 -3.63 3.71
CA ILE A 57 -7.97 -4.63 3.41
C ILE A 57 -9.33 -4.02 3.73
N ARG A 58 -10.07 -3.61 2.69
CA ARG A 58 -11.42 -3.03 2.83
C ARG A 58 -12.52 -3.95 2.34
N SER A 59 -12.14 -4.97 1.59
CA SER A 59 -13.05 -5.93 1.01
C SER A 59 -12.38 -7.29 0.87
N GLU A 60 -13.19 -8.32 0.69
CA GLU A 60 -12.71 -9.69 0.44
C GLU A 60 -11.82 -9.78 -0.81
N LYS A 61 -12.05 -8.92 -1.80
CA LYS A 61 -11.23 -8.84 -3.01
C LYS A 61 -9.79 -8.41 -2.69
N ASP A 62 -9.59 -7.58 -1.68
CA ASP A 62 -8.26 -7.12 -1.28
C ASP A 62 -7.48 -8.23 -0.56
N ILE A 63 -8.17 -9.13 0.14
CA ILE A 63 -7.58 -10.34 0.70
C ILE A 63 -7.01 -11.22 -0.43
N LEU A 64 -7.77 -11.40 -1.51
CA LEU A 64 -7.31 -12.18 -2.66
C LEU A 64 -6.08 -11.57 -3.32
N LYS A 65 -6.01 -10.23 -3.41
CA LYS A 65 -4.81 -9.53 -3.92
C LYS A 65 -3.60 -9.83 -3.05
N LEU A 66 -3.71 -9.63 -1.74
CA LEU A 66 -2.63 -9.87 -0.79
C LEU A 66 -2.09 -11.30 -0.90
N VAL A 67 -2.99 -12.28 -0.86
CA VAL A 67 -2.65 -13.70 -0.96
C VAL A 67 -1.97 -14.01 -2.29
N THR A 68 -2.50 -13.49 -3.40
CA THR A 68 -1.91 -13.71 -4.73
C THR A 68 -0.51 -13.12 -4.82
N THR A 69 -0.30 -11.92 -4.25
CA THR A 69 1.01 -11.27 -4.19
C THR A 69 2.01 -12.08 -3.38
N ILE A 70 1.62 -12.60 -2.21
CA ILE A 70 2.52 -13.44 -1.39
C ILE A 70 2.94 -14.68 -2.19
N ILE A 71 1.97 -15.41 -2.74
CA ILE A 71 2.21 -16.62 -3.51
C ILE A 71 3.16 -16.32 -4.67
N ALA A 72 2.86 -15.31 -5.50
CA ALA A 72 3.67 -14.98 -6.67
C ALA A 72 5.13 -14.63 -6.32
N ASN A 73 5.39 -14.02 -5.17
CA ASN A 73 6.74 -13.63 -4.74
C ASN A 73 7.49 -14.74 -3.99
N THR A 74 6.84 -15.87 -3.66
CA THR A 74 7.46 -17.01 -2.98
C THR A 74 7.59 -18.25 -3.86
N LYS A 75 7.03 -18.24 -5.08
CA LYS A 75 7.33 -19.26 -6.08
C LYS A 75 8.80 -19.11 -6.48
N GLY A 76 9.61 -20.12 -6.20
CA GLY A 76 11.00 -20.13 -6.69
C GLY A 76 11.03 -20.11 -8.22
N GLU A 77 12.10 -19.61 -8.82
CA GLU A 77 12.29 -19.70 -10.28
C GLU A 77 12.47 -21.18 -10.66
N GLY A 78 11.40 -21.81 -11.17
CA GLY A 78 11.44 -23.21 -11.59
C GLY A 78 10.06 -23.84 -11.75
N GLN A 79 9.97 -24.79 -12.68
CA GLN A 79 8.74 -25.48 -13.05
C GLN A 79 8.43 -26.59 -12.02
N GLN A 80 7.83 -26.24 -10.88
CA GLN A 80 7.23 -27.23 -9.97
C GLN A 80 5.72 -27.29 -10.19
N SER A 81 5.31 -28.17 -11.10
CA SER A 81 3.93 -28.46 -11.51
C SER A 81 3.05 -29.12 -10.42
N GLY A 82 3.48 -29.12 -9.16
CA GLY A 82 2.71 -29.53 -7.97
C GLY A 82 2.18 -28.35 -7.14
N GLU A 83 2.49 -27.11 -7.54
CA GLU A 83 2.15 -25.93 -6.77
C GLU A 83 0.66 -25.55 -6.77
N ASP A 84 -0.11 -25.88 -7.81
CA ASP A 84 -1.50 -25.39 -7.92
C ASP A 84 -2.41 -25.87 -6.78
N PHE A 85 -2.20 -27.08 -6.28
CA PHE A 85 -2.93 -27.59 -5.11
C PHE A 85 -2.58 -26.78 -3.85
N TRP A 86 -1.28 -26.59 -3.58
CA TRP A 86 -0.80 -25.83 -2.41
C TRP A 86 -1.15 -24.34 -2.49
N VAL A 87 -1.19 -23.76 -3.69
CA VAL A 87 -1.64 -22.39 -3.96
C VAL A 87 -3.11 -22.23 -3.66
N SER A 88 -3.95 -23.19 -4.10
CA SER A 88 -5.39 -23.18 -3.82
C SER A 88 -5.69 -23.35 -2.33
N ALA A 89 -5.03 -24.32 -1.67
CA ALA A 89 -5.19 -24.56 -0.24
C ALA A 89 -4.74 -23.36 0.60
N THR A 90 -3.56 -22.80 0.32
CA THR A 90 -3.04 -21.60 0.98
C THR A 90 -3.97 -20.42 0.79
N ARG A 91 -4.49 -20.23 -0.43
CA ARG A 91 -5.44 -19.14 -0.71
C ARG A 91 -6.73 -19.27 0.08
N SER A 92 -7.31 -20.47 0.12
CA SER A 92 -8.54 -20.73 0.87
C SER A 92 -8.36 -20.49 2.37
N GLN A 93 -7.25 -20.98 2.94
CA GLN A 93 -6.96 -20.85 4.38
C GLN A 93 -6.64 -19.40 4.79
N ALA A 94 -5.87 -18.68 3.98
CA ALA A 94 -5.56 -17.28 4.22
C ALA A 94 -6.80 -16.39 4.11
N VAL A 95 -7.69 -16.64 3.14
CA VAL A 95 -8.95 -15.90 3.02
C VAL A 95 -9.86 -16.13 4.22
N LYS A 96 -10.01 -17.38 4.67
CA LYS A 96 -10.84 -17.70 5.84
C LYS A 96 -10.30 -17.05 7.11
N SER A 97 -9.00 -17.20 7.38
CA SER A 97 -8.36 -16.66 8.59
C SER A 97 -8.40 -15.12 8.64
N LEU A 98 -8.09 -14.44 7.53
CA LEU A 98 -8.08 -12.97 7.49
C LEU A 98 -9.48 -12.36 7.57
N ARG A 99 -10.52 -13.05 7.05
CA ARG A 99 -11.91 -12.64 7.30
C ARG A 99 -12.27 -12.72 8.77
N THR A 100 -11.91 -13.79 9.46
CA THR A 100 -12.22 -13.93 10.89
C THR A 100 -11.57 -12.82 11.71
N VAL A 101 -10.31 -12.46 11.43
CA VAL A 101 -9.59 -11.40 12.17
C VAL A 101 -10.15 -10.00 11.92
N LEU A 102 -10.75 -9.74 10.76
CA LEU A 102 -11.33 -8.42 10.42
C LEU A 102 -12.79 -8.24 10.88
N VAL A 103 -13.44 -9.31 11.34
CA VAL A 103 -14.84 -9.31 11.78
C VAL A 103 -14.98 -9.25 13.32
N TYR A 104 -13.87 -9.38 14.06
CA TYR A 104 -13.75 -9.04 15.48
C TYR A 104 -13.07 -7.69 15.66
#